data_AF-L1N8Y9-F1
#
_entry.id   AF-L1N8Y9-F1
#
_cell.length_a   1.000
_cell.length_b   1.000
_cell.length_c   1.000
_cell.angle_alpha   90.00
_cell.angle_beta   90.00
_cell.angle_gamma   90.00
#
_symmetry.space_group_name_H-M   'P 1'
#
loop_
_entity.id
_entity.type
_entity.pdbx_description
1 polymer ?
#
loop_
_entity_poly.entity_id
_entity_poly.type
_entity_poly.pdbx_seq_one_letter_code
_entity_poly.pdbx_strand_id
1 'polypeptide(L)'
;MQRWNFPFKSADIAKLYLRTADHTMRHPCGIYELKDDRGRLSYKIFADETEAEAYLKKNKTKTCTGAQPLFRADTYREFPDTQVRRLSADEVARYLAER
;
A
#
# COMPACT_ATOMS: atom_id res chain seq x y z
N MET A 1 -10.80 -4.35 7.15
CA MET A 1 -9.89 -3.50 6.35
C MET A 1 -8.45 -3.94 6.59
N GLN A 2 -7.62 -3.97 5.55
CA GLN A 2 -6.19 -4.33 5.63
C GLN A 2 -5.30 -3.08 5.71
N ARG A 3 -4.10 -3.17 6.32
CA ARG A 3 -3.21 -2.03 6.57
C ARG A 3 -2.77 -1.29 5.31
N TRP A 4 -2.63 -1.98 4.18
CA TRP A 4 -2.20 -1.39 2.91
C TRP A 4 -3.19 -0.35 2.36
N ASN A 5 -4.46 -0.36 2.80
CA ASN A 5 -5.47 0.63 2.41
C ASN A 5 -5.20 2.04 2.98
N PHE A 6 -4.30 2.18 3.96
CA PHE A 6 -4.03 3.45 4.63
C PHE A 6 -2.68 4.05 4.21
N PRO A 7 -2.52 5.38 4.19
CA PRO A 7 -1.25 6.01 3.92
C PRO A 7 -0.12 5.57 4.88
N PHE A 8 1.11 5.67 4.39
CA PHE A 8 2.36 5.36 5.07
C PHE A 8 3.23 6.62 5.15
N LYS A 9 4.12 6.64 6.16
CA LYS A 9 5.05 7.75 6.38
C LYS A 9 6.24 7.76 5.41
N SER A 10 6.61 6.59 4.86
CA SER A 10 7.74 6.45 3.94
C SER A 10 7.45 5.41 2.86
N ALA A 11 8.12 5.55 1.71
CA ALA A 11 8.04 4.62 0.60
C ALA A 11 8.50 3.21 1.01
N ASP A 12 9.55 3.10 1.83
CA ASP A 12 10.09 1.79 2.24
C ASP A 12 9.10 0.98 3.09
N ILE A 13 8.34 1.65 3.98
CA ILE A 13 7.28 0.96 4.71
C ILE A 13 6.18 0.54 3.74
N ALA A 14 5.79 1.37 2.79
CA ALA A 14 4.78 1.01 1.80
C ALA A 14 5.21 -0.22 0.96
N LYS A 15 6.50 -0.33 0.58
CA LYS A 15 7.04 -1.50 -0.14
C LYS A 15 6.83 -2.81 0.63
N LEU A 16 6.94 -2.81 1.96
CA LEU A 16 6.69 -3.99 2.80
C LEU A 16 5.26 -4.53 2.65
N TYR A 17 4.29 -3.67 2.33
CA TYR A 17 2.88 -4.02 2.19
C TYR A 17 2.41 -4.21 0.75
N LEU A 18 3.24 -3.89 -0.24
CA LEU A 18 2.84 -3.90 -1.64
C LEU A 18 2.44 -5.29 -2.12
N ARG A 19 3.23 -6.32 -1.78
CA ARG A 19 2.93 -7.71 -2.17
C ARG A 19 1.57 -8.18 -1.62
N THR A 20 1.19 -7.74 -0.42
CA THR A 20 -0.12 -8.05 0.15
C THR A 20 -1.25 -7.35 -0.61
N ALA A 21 -1.04 -6.11 -1.05
CA ALA A 21 -1.99 -5.40 -1.90
C ALA A 21 -2.14 -6.10 -3.26
N ASP A 22 -1.01 -6.43 -3.91
CA ASP A 22 -0.99 -7.14 -5.19
C ASP A 22 -1.77 -8.45 -5.14
N HIS A 23 -1.52 -9.25 -4.10
CA HIS A 23 -2.22 -10.51 -3.89
C HIS A 23 -3.71 -10.33 -3.61
N THR A 24 -4.08 -9.30 -2.83
CA THR A 24 -5.49 -9.02 -2.51
C THR A 24 -6.27 -8.54 -3.73
N MET A 25 -5.66 -7.73 -4.60
CA MET A 25 -6.30 -7.18 -5.80
C MET A 25 -6.08 -8.06 -7.05
N ARG A 26 -5.21 -9.07 -6.96
CA ARG A 26 -4.73 -9.91 -8.08
C ARG A 26 -4.25 -9.07 -9.28
N HIS A 27 -3.56 -7.97 -8.96
CA HIS A 27 -3.18 -6.93 -9.91
C HIS A 27 -1.88 -6.26 -9.45
N PRO A 28 -0.96 -5.81 -10.33
CA PRO A 28 0.23 -5.09 -9.90
C PRO A 28 -0.15 -3.68 -9.44
N CYS A 29 -0.29 -3.50 -8.13
CA CYS A 29 -0.61 -2.25 -7.48
C CYS A 29 0.60 -1.30 -7.51
N GLY A 30 0.34 0.00 -7.38
CA GLY A 30 1.35 1.05 -7.36
C GLY A 30 1.41 1.78 -6.04
N ILE A 31 2.62 2.16 -5.61
CA ILE A 31 2.86 3.10 -4.51
C ILE A 31 2.89 4.51 -5.10
N TYR A 32 2.01 5.38 -4.64
CA TYR A 32 1.95 6.77 -5.06
C TYR A 32 2.43 7.69 -3.95
N GLU A 33 3.21 8.69 -4.33
CA GLU A 33 3.62 9.77 -3.42
C GLU A 33 2.58 10.89 -3.46
N LEU A 34 2.05 11.19 -2.28
CA LEU A 34 1.04 12.22 -2.07
C LEU A 34 1.63 13.33 -1.21
N LYS A 35 1.44 14.57 -1.65
CA LYS A 35 1.82 15.78 -0.91
C LYS A 35 0.56 16.51 -0.46
N ASP A 36 0.51 16.91 0.80
CA ASP A 36 -0.55 17.82 1.27
C ASP A 36 -0.21 19.30 1.02
N ASP A 37 -1.19 20.15 1.23
CA ASP A 37 -1.10 21.62 1.13
C ASP A 37 0.00 22.22 2.02
N ARG A 38 0.32 21.56 3.15
CA ARG A 38 1.40 21.94 4.07
C ARG A 38 2.76 21.36 3.67
N GLY A 39 2.82 20.64 2.55
CA GLY A 39 4.03 20.05 2.01
C GLY A 39 4.47 18.74 2.66
N ARG A 40 3.68 18.15 3.56
CA ARG A 40 3.98 16.84 4.15
C ARG A 40 3.70 15.74 3.14
N LEU A 41 4.68 14.86 3.00
CA LEU A 41 4.61 13.69 2.12
C LEU A 41 3.97 12.50 2.84
N SER A 42 3.22 11.71 2.07
CA SER A 42 2.66 10.43 2.48
C SER A 42 2.61 9.49 1.29
N TYR A 43 2.71 8.19 1.55
CA TYR A 43 2.77 7.17 0.51
C TYR A 43 1.54 6.28 0.61
N LYS A 44 0.81 6.07 -0.47
CA LYS A 44 -0.38 5.21 -0.47
C LYS A 44 -0.34 4.23 -1.61
N ILE A 45 -0.76 3.00 -1.34
CA ILE A 45 -0.91 1.96 -2.34
C ILE A 45 -2.30 2.10 -2.96
N PHE A 46 -2.35 2.05 -4.28
CA PHE A 46 -3.55 2.02 -5.10
C PHE A 46 -3.46 0.87 -6.11
N ALA A 47 -4.58 0.26 -6.46
CA ALA A 47 -4.62 -0.79 -7.46
C ALA A 47 -4.30 -0.24 -8.85
N ASP A 48 -4.90 0.90 -9.20
CA ASP A 48 -4.74 1.55 -10.50
C ASP A 48 -4.80 3.08 -10.40
N GLU A 49 -4.57 3.73 -11.54
CA GLU A 49 -4.61 5.19 -11.67
C GLU A 49 -6.03 5.75 -11.44
N THR A 50 -7.07 4.99 -11.78
CA THR A 50 -8.48 5.41 -11.60
C THR A 50 -8.82 5.51 -10.10
N GLU A 51 -8.37 4.57 -9.30
CA GLU A 51 -8.53 4.58 -7.84
C GLU A 51 -7.75 5.74 -7.21
N ALA A 52 -6.52 5.99 -7.69
CA ALA A 52 -5.70 7.11 -7.24
C ALA A 52 -6.39 8.45 -7.54
N GLU A 53 -6.89 8.64 -8.76
CA GLU A 53 -7.66 9.82 -9.14
C GLU A 53 -8.93 10.01 -8.31
N ALA A 54 -9.70 8.94 -8.10
CA ALA A 54 -10.93 8.98 -7.31
C ALA A 54 -10.62 9.39 -5.85
N TYR A 55 -9.49 8.95 -5.30
CA TYR A 55 -9.02 9.35 -3.98
C TYR A 55 -8.63 10.83 -3.93
N LEU A 56 -7.90 11.34 -4.93
CA LEU A 56 -7.52 12.75 -5.01
C LEU A 56 -8.74 13.67 -5.18
N LYS A 57 -9.71 13.27 -6.00
CA LYS A 57 -10.99 13.99 -6.17
C LYS A 57 -11.74 14.13 -4.84
N LYS A 58 -11.67 13.11 -3.97
CA LYS A 58 -12.24 13.15 -2.60
C LYS A 58 -11.38 13.94 -1.61
N ASN A 59 -10.07 13.98 -1.78
CA ASN A 59 -9.11 14.62 -0.88
C ASN A 59 -8.44 15.83 -1.54
N LYS A 60 -9.20 16.91 -1.74
CA LYS A 60 -8.76 18.11 -2.49
C LYS A 60 -7.50 18.80 -1.95
N THR A 61 -7.13 18.56 -0.69
CA THR A 61 -5.91 19.10 -0.07
C THR A 61 -4.65 18.31 -0.41
N LYS A 62 -4.80 17.18 -1.10
CA LYS A 62 -3.70 16.30 -1.48
C LYS A 62 -3.49 16.35 -2.98
N THR A 63 -2.24 16.39 -3.38
CA THR A 63 -1.80 16.27 -4.78
C THR A 63 -0.87 15.08 -4.90
N CYS A 64 -0.86 14.44 -6.07
CA CYS A 64 0.16 13.44 -6.37
C CYS A 64 1.41 14.18 -6.87
N THR A 65 2.59 13.86 -6.35
CA THR A 65 3.83 14.51 -6.79
C THR A 65 4.18 14.15 -8.25
N GLY A 66 3.72 12.99 -8.73
CA GLY A 66 3.92 12.53 -10.10
C GLY A 66 2.65 11.99 -10.75
N ALA A 67 2.64 11.90 -12.08
CA ALA A 67 1.54 11.27 -12.82
C ALA A 67 1.55 9.73 -12.72
N GLN A 68 2.70 9.15 -12.34
CA GLN A 68 2.93 7.72 -12.25
C GLN A 68 3.24 7.27 -10.82
N PRO A 69 3.01 5.99 -10.49
CA PRO A 69 3.42 5.44 -9.21
C PRO A 69 4.94 5.52 -9.04
N LEU A 70 5.39 5.90 -7.84
CA LEU A 70 6.79 5.89 -7.45
C LEU A 70 7.41 4.49 -7.56
N PHE A 71 6.61 3.46 -7.32
CA PHE A 71 7.02 2.07 -7.45
C PHE A 71 5.82 1.20 -7.83
N ARG A 72 6.01 0.33 -8.82
CA ARG A 72 5.04 -0.65 -9.29
C ARG A 72 5.82 -1.83 -9.87
N ALA A 73 5.34 -3.06 -9.66
CA ALA A 73 5.89 -4.22 -10.35
C ALA A 73 5.36 -4.27 -11.79
N ASP A 74 6.18 -4.70 -12.75
CA ASP A 74 5.77 -4.76 -14.16
C ASP A 74 4.61 -5.72 -14.39
N THR A 75 4.61 -6.85 -13.66
CA THR A 75 3.59 -7.89 -13.77
C THR A 75 3.20 -8.43 -12.40
N TYR A 76 1.93 -8.81 -12.26
CA TYR A 76 1.47 -9.54 -11.08
C TYR A 76 2.04 -10.95 -11.09
N ARG A 77 2.59 -11.36 -9.94
CA ARG A 77 3.12 -12.70 -9.73
C ARG A 77 2.45 -13.35 -8.53
N GLU A 78 1.83 -14.51 -8.77
CA GLU A 78 1.38 -15.38 -7.70
C GLU A 78 2.55 -16.18 -7.13
N PHE A 79 2.56 -16.36 -5.81
CA PHE A 79 3.52 -17.20 -5.12
C PHE A 79 2.75 -18.33 -4.45
N PRO A 80 3.21 -19.59 -4.62
CA PRO A 80 2.58 -20.72 -3.95
C PRO A 80 2.61 -20.52 -2.43
N ASP A 81 1.61 -21.09 -1.75
CA ASP A 81 1.47 -21.07 -0.29
C ASP A 81 1.34 -19.66 0.34
N THR A 82 1.00 -18.65 -0.46
CA THR A 82 0.71 -17.31 0.07
C THR A 82 -0.52 -17.35 0.97
N GLN A 83 -0.37 -16.94 2.24
CA GLN A 83 -1.47 -16.82 3.19
C GLN A 83 -1.63 -15.37 3.65
N VAL A 84 -2.79 -14.77 3.38
CA VAL A 84 -3.18 -13.46 3.91
C VAL A 84 -4.37 -13.65 4.85
N ARG A 85 -4.08 -13.89 6.13
CA ARG A 85 -5.08 -14.09 7.19
C ARG A 85 -4.66 -13.38 8.48
N ARG A 86 -5.60 -13.26 9.42
CA ARG A 86 -5.27 -12.84 10.78
C ARG A 86 -4.45 -13.93 11.47
N LEU A 87 -3.49 -13.50 12.27
CA LEU A 87 -2.75 -14.37 13.17
C LEU A 87 -3.68 -14.88 14.28
N SER A 88 -3.48 -16.13 14.71
CA SER A 88 -4.09 -16.67 15.92
C SER A 88 -3.49 -16.02 17.17
N ALA A 89 -4.13 -16.20 18.34
CA ALA A 89 -3.61 -15.66 19.59
C ALA A 89 -2.20 -16.18 19.90
N ASP A 90 -1.93 -17.46 19.64
CA ASP A 90 -0.62 -18.08 19.86
C ASP A 90 0.45 -17.54 18.91
N GLU A 91 0.09 -17.33 17.63
CA GLU A 91 0.98 -16.72 16.65
C GLU A 91 1.34 -15.29 17.01
N VAL A 92 0.37 -14.51 17.53
CA VAL A 92 0.61 -13.15 18.04
C VAL A 92 1.55 -13.18 19.23
N ALA A 93 1.32 -14.07 20.20
CA ALA A 93 2.16 -14.19 21.40
C ALA A 93 3.62 -14.52 21.03
N ARG A 94 3.82 -15.46 20.10
CA ARG A 94 5.15 -15.83 19.58
C ARG A 94 5.84 -14.64 18.91
N TYR A 95 5.15 -13.96 18.00
CA TYR A 95 5.69 -12.81 17.29
C TYR A 95 6.14 -11.69 18.24
N LEU A 96 5.35 -11.41 19.29
CA LEU A 96 5.70 -10.39 20.28
C LEU A 96 6.90 -10.76 21.16
N ALA A 97 7.18 -12.07 21.32
CA ALA A 97 8.33 -12.56 22.09
C ALA A 97 9.65 -12.53 21.31
N GLU A 98 9.61 -12.46 19.98
CA GLU A 98 10.79 -12.35 19.10
C GLU A 98 11.36 -10.91 19.03
N ARG A 99 10.81 -9.99 19.84
CA ARG A 99 11.11 -8.55 19.79
C ARG A 99 12.32 -8.14 20.63
#